data_AF-A0A8C6W1J5-F1
#
_entry.id   AF-A0A8C6W1J5-F1
#
_cell.length_a   1.000
_cell.length_b   1.000
_cell.length_c   1.000
_cell.angle_alpha   90.00
_cell.angle_beta   90.00
_cell.angle_gamma   90.00
#
_symmetry.space_group_name_H-M   'P 1'
#
loop_
_entity.id
_entity.type
_entity.pdbx_description
1 polymer ?
#
loop_
_entity_poly.entity_id
_entity_poly.type
_entity_poly.pdbx_seq_one_letter_code
_entity_poly.pdbx_strand_id
1 'polypeptide(L)'
;MLRNVLALRQIAQRTIGTTSRRQFENKVPEKQKLFQEDNGIPVHLKGGASDALLYRLTMALTVGGTAYAMYQLALASFPKKQD
;
A
#
# COMPACT_ATOMS: atom_id res chain seq x y z
N MET A 1 13.64 -23.63 54.24
CA MET A 1 12.78 -22.44 54.05
C MET A 1 13.33 -21.44 53.02
N LEU A 2 14.65 -21.23 52.92
CA LEU A 2 15.23 -20.30 51.93
C LEU A 2 14.97 -20.65 50.44
N ARG A 3 14.84 -21.94 50.10
CA ARG A 3 14.59 -22.38 48.71
C ARG A 3 13.26 -21.84 48.15
N ASN A 4 12.23 -21.79 48.99
CA ASN A 4 10.92 -21.29 48.57
C ASN A 4 10.95 -19.77 48.36
N VAL A 5 11.73 -19.05 49.16
CA VAL A 5 11.93 -17.59 49.03
C VAL A 5 12.71 -17.26 47.77
N LEU A 6 13.74 -18.05 47.44
CA LEU A 6 14.52 -17.89 46.21
C LEU A 6 13.70 -18.22 44.96
N ALA A 7 12.84 -19.24 45.02
CA ALA A 7 11.91 -19.58 43.95
C ALA A 7 10.86 -18.47 43.72
N LEU A 8 10.31 -17.90 44.80
CA LEU A 8 9.42 -16.74 44.74
C LEU A 8 10.12 -15.52 44.13
N ARG A 9 11.39 -15.28 44.47
CA ARG A 9 12.19 -14.21 43.89
C ARG A 9 12.43 -14.41 42.39
N GLN A 10 12.70 -15.64 41.95
CA GLN A 10 12.82 -15.97 40.52
C GLN A 10 11.50 -15.78 39.75
N ILE A 11 10.36 -16.11 40.36
CA ILE A 11 9.05 -15.92 39.73
C ILE A 11 8.70 -14.42 39.66
N ALA A 12 9.00 -13.66 40.71
CA ALA A 12 8.82 -12.20 40.72
C ALA A 12 9.79 -11.46 39.77
N GLN A 13 10.98 -12.03 39.53
CA GLN A 13 11.98 -11.51 38.59
C GLN A 13 11.79 -12.01 37.16
N ARG A 14 10.81 -12.89 36.88
CA ARG A 14 10.36 -13.10 35.51
C ARG A 14 9.72 -11.80 35.05
N THR A 15 10.50 -11.01 34.32
CA THR A 15 10.00 -9.87 33.56
C THR A 15 8.80 -10.34 32.74
N ILE A 16 7.59 -9.94 33.14
CA ILE A 16 6.39 -10.13 32.33
C ILE A 16 6.56 -9.16 31.16
N GLY A 17 7.31 -9.60 30.15
CA GLY A 17 7.40 -8.92 28.88
C GLY A 17 6.07 -9.08 28.18
N THR A 18 5.13 -8.18 28.45
CA THR A 18 3.91 -8.00 27.64
C THR A 18 4.25 -7.37 26.29
N THR A 19 5.36 -7.78 25.67
CA THR A 19 5.56 -7.45 24.28
C THR A 19 4.58 -8.33 23.52
N SER A 20 3.55 -7.71 22.97
CA SER A 20 2.72 -8.26 21.89
C SER A 20 3.60 -8.60 20.67
N ARG A 21 4.52 -9.55 20.83
CA ARG A 21 5.52 -9.93 19.84
C ARG A 21 4.85 -10.93 18.89
N ARG A 22 4.51 -10.45 17.69
CA ARG A 22 4.01 -11.15 16.50
C ARG A 22 2.52 -10.99 16.18
N GLN A 23 1.98 -9.77 16.18
CA GLN A 23 0.76 -9.59 15.38
C GLN A 23 1.07 -9.53 13.87
N PHE A 24 2.29 -9.15 13.49
CA PHE A 24 2.76 -9.15 12.09
C PHE A 24 4.26 -9.52 12.00
N GLU A 25 4.62 -10.29 10.98
CA GLU A 25 6.01 -10.60 10.65
C GLU A 25 6.64 -9.49 9.78
N ASN A 26 7.96 -9.29 9.88
CA ASN A 26 8.66 -8.36 9.02
C ASN A 26 8.76 -8.92 7.59
N LYS A 27 8.06 -8.28 6.65
CA LYS A 27 8.02 -8.65 5.22
C LYS A 27 8.91 -7.78 4.33
N VAL A 28 9.71 -6.87 4.90
CA VAL A 28 10.60 -5.97 4.14
C VAL A 28 11.59 -6.75 3.25
N PRO A 29 12.28 -7.81 3.72
CA PRO A 29 13.21 -8.56 2.86
C PRO A 29 12.52 -9.19 1.64
N GLU A 30 11.28 -9.67 1.80
CA GLU A 30 10.50 -10.25 0.70
C GLU A 30 10.14 -9.20 -0.35
N LYS A 31 9.73 -8.00 0.09
CA LYS A 31 9.44 -6.88 -0.81
C LYS A 31 10.70 -6.33 -1.48
N GLN A 32 11.82 -6.26 -0.78
CA GLN A 32 13.11 -5.87 -1.37
C GLN A 32 13.50 -6.84 -2.48
N LYS A 33 13.37 -8.15 -2.27
CA LYS A 33 13.65 -9.15 -3.31
C LYS A 33 12.76 -8.95 -4.55
N LEU A 34 11.46 -8.74 -4.37
CA LEU A 34 10.52 -8.50 -5.47
C LEU A 34 10.86 -7.22 -6.26
N PHE A 35 11.06 -6.10 -5.57
CA PHE A 35 11.30 -4.80 -6.22
C PHE A 35 12.75 -4.60 -6.70
N GLN A 36 13.69 -5.45 -6.30
CA GLN A 36 15.08 -5.43 -6.77
C GLN A 36 15.38 -6.54 -7.79
N GLU A 37 14.43 -7.42 -8.10
CA GLU A 37 14.58 -8.39 -9.19
C GLU A 37 14.94 -7.68 -10.51
N ASP A 38 15.98 -8.16 -11.18
CA ASP A 38 16.47 -7.58 -12.45
C ASP A 38 15.70 -8.16 -13.64
N ASN A 39 14.42 -7.79 -13.72
CA ASN A 39 13.49 -8.26 -14.76
C ASN A 39 13.19 -7.17 -15.80
N GLY A 40 13.87 -6.01 -15.73
CA GLY A 40 13.65 -4.87 -16.63
C GLY A 40 12.28 -4.18 -16.50
N ILE A 41 11.43 -4.59 -15.54
CA ILE A 41 10.10 -4.02 -15.36
C ILE A 41 10.23 -2.64 -14.67
N PRO A 42 9.58 -1.60 -15.18
CA PRO A 42 9.60 -0.28 -14.55
C PRO A 42 8.92 -0.32 -13.17
N VAL A 43 9.40 0.51 -12.24
CA VAL A 43 8.98 0.47 -10.82
C VAL A 43 7.46 0.58 -10.60
N HIS A 44 6.74 1.33 -11.45
CA HIS A 44 5.28 1.52 -11.35
C HIS A 44 4.45 0.33 -11.84
N LEU A 45 5.07 -0.72 -12.39
CA LEU A 45 4.44 -1.99 -12.77
C LEU A 45 5.03 -3.17 -12.00
N LYS A 46 6.02 -2.93 -11.13
CA LYS A 46 6.85 -3.97 -10.53
C LYS A 46 6.11 -4.78 -9.45
N GLY A 47 5.00 -4.27 -8.92
CA GLY A 47 4.09 -5.00 -8.05
C GLY A 47 3.19 -6.01 -8.79
N GLY A 48 3.20 -6.01 -10.13
CA GLY A 48 2.56 -7.03 -10.96
C GLY A 48 1.19 -6.64 -11.50
N ALA A 49 0.25 -7.59 -11.51
CA ALA A 49 -1.03 -7.45 -12.22
C ALA A 49 -1.93 -6.32 -11.65
N SER A 50 -1.89 -6.08 -10.34
CA SER A 50 -2.62 -4.97 -9.71
C SER A 50 -2.17 -3.62 -10.25
N ASP A 51 -0.86 -3.44 -10.39
CA ASP A 51 -0.26 -2.20 -10.85
C ASP A 51 -0.61 -1.95 -12.32
N ALA A 52 -0.54 -3.00 -13.14
CA ALA A 52 -0.93 -2.92 -14.55
C ALA A 52 -2.42 -2.59 -14.74
N LEU A 53 -3.31 -3.20 -13.94
CA LEU A 53 -4.74 -2.90 -13.98
C LEU A 53 -5.01 -1.45 -13.56
N LEU A 54 -4.41 -1.02 -12.44
CA LEU A 54 -4.59 0.33 -11.92
C LEU A 54 -4.07 1.37 -12.92
N TYR A 55 -2.87 1.16 -13.48
CA TYR A 55 -2.30 2.02 -14.50
C TYR A 55 -3.23 2.18 -15.72
N ARG A 56 -3.74 1.06 -16.26
CA ARG A 56 -4.62 1.09 -17.43
C ARG A 56 -5.94 1.79 -17.13
N LEU A 57 -6.53 1.53 -15.97
CA LEU A 57 -7.77 2.19 -15.54
C LEU A 57 -7.56 3.70 -15.39
N THR A 58 -6.50 4.12 -14.71
CA THR A 58 -6.16 5.53 -14.53
C THR A 58 -5.95 6.21 -15.88
N MET A 59 -5.17 5.61 -16.79
CA MET A 59 -4.96 6.14 -18.13
C MET A 59 -6.27 6.28 -18.91
N ALA A 60 -7.14 5.27 -18.88
CA ALA A 60 -8.43 5.32 -19.56
C ALA A 60 -9.32 6.45 -19.02
N LEU A 61 -9.40 6.59 -17.70
CA LEU A 61 -10.17 7.65 -17.05
C LEU A 61 -9.60 9.04 -17.36
N THR A 62 -8.28 9.21 -17.32
CA THR A 62 -7.65 10.49 -17.63
C THR A 62 -7.87 10.88 -19.08
N VAL A 63 -7.58 10.00 -20.04
CA VAL A 63 -7.77 10.29 -21.47
C VAL A 63 -9.24 10.55 -21.78
N GLY A 64 -10.14 9.69 -21.29
CA GLY A 64 -11.58 9.85 -21.45
C GLY A 64 -12.10 11.14 -20.82
N GLY A 65 -11.65 11.45 -19.59
CA GLY A 65 -12.00 12.68 -18.88
C GLY A 65 -11.52 13.93 -19.60
N THR A 66 -10.30 13.93 -20.13
CA THR A 66 -9.76 15.04 -20.92
C THR A 66 -10.58 15.25 -22.20
N ALA A 67 -10.90 14.17 -22.94
CA ALA A 67 -11.73 14.26 -24.14
C ALA A 67 -13.13 14.83 -23.82
N TYR A 68 -13.74 14.38 -22.73
CA TYR A 68 -15.03 14.88 -22.26
C TYR A 68 -14.97 16.36 -21.84
N ALA A 69 -13.90 16.76 -21.15
CA ALA A 69 -13.68 18.15 -20.77
C ALA A 69 -13.55 19.06 -22.00
N MET A 70 -12.81 18.64 -23.03
CA MET A 70 -12.72 19.37 -24.30
C MET A 70 -14.07 19.48 -25.00
N TYR A 71 -14.86 18.39 -25.02
CA TYR A 71 -16.21 18.41 -25.57
C TYR A 71 -17.10 19.43 -24.86
N GLN A 72 -17.09 19.44 -23.53
CA GLN A 72 -17.86 20.40 -22.73
C GLN A 72 -17.38 21.83 -22.93
N LEU A 73 -16.07 22.04 -23.02
CA LEU A 73 -15.50 23.36 -23.30
C LEU A 73 -15.93 23.87 -24.68
N ALA A 74 -15.94 23.01 -25.71
CA ALA A 74 -16.42 23.36 -27.03
C ALA A 74 -17.92 23.72 -27.01
N LEU A 75 -18.76 22.92 -26.34
CA LEU A 75 -20.18 23.22 -26.18
C LEU A 75 -20.44 24.54 -25.44
N ALA A 76 -19.63 24.84 -24.42
CA ALA A 76 -19.75 26.06 -23.64
C ALA A 76 -19.24 27.31 -24.38
N SER A 77 -18.36 27.12 -25.37
CA SER A 77 -17.77 28.23 -26.15
C SER A 77 -18.76 28.89 -27.12
N PHE A 78 -19.88 28.22 -27.45
CA PHE A 78 -20.91 28.76 -28.33
C PHE A 78 -22.18 29.12 -27.55
N PRO A 79 -22.81 30.27 -27.83
CA PRO A 79 -24.06 30.65 -27.18
C PRO A 79 -25.15 29.67 -27.57
N LYS A 80 -25.91 29.20 -26.57
CA LYS A 80 -27.10 28.41 -26.80
C LYS A 80 -28.25 29.36 -27.12
N LYS A 81 -29.05 29.05 -28.15
CA LYS A 81 -30.30 29.77 -28.39
C LYS A 81 -31.20 29.62 -27.16
N GLN A 82 -31.69 30.74 -26.64
CA GLN A 82 -32.85 30.76 -25.76
C GLN A 82 -34.08 30.69 -26.65
N ASP A 83 -34.93 29.69 -26.42
CA ASP A 83 -36.31 29.70 -26.92
C ASP A 83 -37.13 30.74 -26.17
#